data_AF-A0A553AJK4-F1
#
_entry.id   AF-A0A553AJK4-F1
#
_cell.length_a   1.000
_cell.length_b   1.000
_cell.length_c   1.000
_cell.angle_alpha   90.00
_cell.angle_beta   90.00
_cell.angle_gamma   90.00
#
_symmetry.space_group_name_H-M   'P 1'
#
loop_
_entity.id
_entity.type
_entity.pdbx_description
1 polymer ?
#
loop_
_entity_poly.entity_id
_entity_poly.type
_entity_poly.pdbx_seq_one_letter_code
_entity_poly.pdbx_strand_id
1 'polypeptide(L)'
;MPKFYTLFKTILFGLIGLMSFNNTVSAQTTTWDGTIWDAGAPDNSKDAIFNANYSSVIDFAAKTVLITNNSLVTISSGHTFTVDNNINIAAGSSLVFENNASLLQINAAAINTGNITFKRNATAMREFEYTYWSSPVTGQTLAGFSPLTDPDRYFSFDTAANTWVSENGSNTMIPGKGYAISAPDDYTPTPQIFNGEFTGNPNNGNITAGVIIHNPALLDYNLLGNPYPSAISVVSLINNTTLGTLYFWTHNTAITNNSFSSNDYAIRTKFVGTQAVTGGSVPGAYVASGQGFFASSSATGTITFTNTMRVSGNNSQFFKNTETTQTDPQYYYTWLNMTNTGGAFKQLAFGYEEGATNGYDFGTDAAAAPGTFINFYSLIGTTGYAIQGRAFPWNITDQIALGYSTTIVGPFDITLDHNDTFFDSKDIFLQDLTTGTVHNLKTGPYTFNTAIGTFNSRFVIHYVNPLLSNEAHVLDTNTVAASAKNNVITIESTLVKIKSIEVYDLLGRLLFETNNLNQNQYVISTLTAKNQALAVKIKLENNQTVIKKLMN
;
A
#
# COMPACT_ATOMS: atom_id res chain seq x y z
N MET A 1 -63.39 28.87 57.19
CA MET A 1 -64.28 27.77 57.64
C MET A 1 -64.66 26.94 56.41
N PRO A 2 -64.63 25.59 56.47
CA PRO A 2 -64.54 24.70 55.30
C PRO A 2 -65.85 23.97 54.92
N LYS A 3 -65.76 23.20 53.81
CA LYS A 3 -66.69 22.20 53.19
C LYS A 3 -67.61 22.80 52.11
N PHE A 4 -67.69 22.29 50.88
CA PHE A 4 -67.84 20.91 50.37
C PHE A 4 -67.10 20.74 49.01
N TYR A 5 -66.21 19.75 48.79
CA TYR A 5 -66.42 18.37 48.34
C TYR A 5 -67.20 18.15 47.01
N THR A 6 -66.41 17.93 45.95
CA THR A 6 -66.49 16.83 44.96
C THR A 6 -67.69 16.75 44.01
N LEU A 7 -67.41 16.93 42.70
CA LEU A 7 -68.07 16.14 41.65
C LEU A 7 -67.09 15.87 40.48
N PHE A 8 -66.74 14.60 40.32
CA PHE A 8 -65.99 14.03 39.20
C PHE A 8 -66.95 13.10 38.45
N LYS A 9 -66.94 13.19 37.11
CA LYS A 9 -67.46 12.26 36.06
C LYS A 9 -68.63 12.74 35.18
N THR A 10 -68.37 12.54 33.89
CA THR A 10 -69.26 12.42 32.71
C THR A 10 -69.67 13.77 32.11
N ILE A 11 -69.37 14.13 30.86
CA ILE A 11 -69.49 13.34 29.62
C ILE A 11 -68.37 13.71 28.64
N LEU A 12 -67.65 12.67 28.24
CA LEU A 12 -66.82 12.51 27.05
C LEU A 12 -67.75 12.36 25.85
N PHE A 13 -67.79 13.32 24.92
CA PHE A 13 -68.05 13.09 23.48
C PHE A 13 -67.84 14.40 22.71
N GLY A 14 -66.96 14.35 21.70
CA GLY A 14 -66.95 15.34 20.63
C GLY A 14 -65.85 16.40 20.68
N LEU A 15 -64.57 15.99 20.63
CA LEU A 15 -63.56 16.72 19.86
C LEU A 15 -62.38 15.77 19.56
N ILE A 16 -62.58 14.85 18.62
CA ILE A 16 -61.46 14.28 17.87
C ILE A 16 -61.00 15.43 16.97
N GLY A 17 -60.05 16.23 17.46
CA GLY A 17 -59.26 17.07 16.59
C GLY A 17 -58.56 16.14 15.60
N LEU A 18 -58.89 16.29 14.32
CA LEU A 18 -58.07 15.79 13.22
C LEU A 18 -56.65 16.35 13.42
N MET A 19 -55.80 15.62 14.13
CA MET A 19 -54.41 15.56 13.73
C MET A 19 -54.42 14.71 12.46
N SER A 20 -54.60 15.37 11.32
CA SER A 20 -54.05 14.86 10.08
C SER A 20 -52.55 14.71 10.31
N PHE A 21 -52.13 13.54 10.79
CA PHE A 21 -50.86 13.00 10.33
C PHE A 21 -51.04 12.89 8.82
N ASN A 22 -50.63 13.95 8.11
CA ASN A 22 -50.09 13.79 6.79
C ASN A 22 -48.86 12.87 6.98
N ASN A 23 -49.10 11.57 7.11
CA ASN A 23 -48.24 10.59 6.49
C ASN A 23 -48.40 10.84 5.00
N THR A 24 -47.77 11.91 4.51
CA THR A 24 -47.32 11.99 3.13
C THR A 24 -46.48 10.74 2.99
N VAL A 25 -47.08 9.69 2.42
CA VAL A 25 -46.35 8.70 1.67
C VAL A 25 -45.53 9.54 0.70
N SER A 26 -44.26 9.79 1.04
CA SER A 26 -43.33 10.39 0.10
C SER A 26 -43.49 9.58 -1.16
N ALA A 27 -43.74 10.25 -2.29
CA ALA A 27 -43.81 9.55 -3.56
C ALA A 27 -42.53 8.71 -3.66
N GLN A 28 -42.69 7.40 -3.82
CA GLN A 28 -41.56 6.50 -4.03
C GLN A 28 -40.97 6.68 -5.42
N THR A 29 -41.49 7.62 -6.21
CA THR A 29 -41.00 7.95 -7.54
C THR A 29 -40.93 9.47 -7.66
N THR A 30 -39.86 9.95 -8.28
CA THR A 30 -39.68 11.35 -8.66
C THR A 30 -39.23 11.41 -10.11
N THR A 31 -39.77 12.37 -10.86
CA THR A 31 -39.55 12.54 -12.29
C THR A 31 -38.86 13.86 -12.56
N TRP A 32 -37.76 13.81 -13.32
CA TRP A 32 -37.10 14.98 -13.87
C TRP A 32 -37.79 15.40 -15.16
N ASP A 33 -38.38 16.59 -15.17
CA ASP A 33 -39.11 17.15 -16.32
C ASP A 33 -38.27 18.03 -17.25
N GLY A 34 -36.99 18.23 -16.91
CA GLY A 34 -36.07 19.12 -17.62
C GLY A 34 -35.76 20.40 -16.86
N THR A 35 -36.51 20.68 -15.80
CA THR A 35 -36.35 21.88 -14.97
C THR A 35 -36.35 21.57 -13.47
N ILE A 36 -37.25 20.71 -13.01
CA ILE A 36 -37.39 20.34 -11.60
C ILE A 36 -37.70 18.85 -11.45
N TRP A 37 -37.47 18.35 -10.25
CA TRP A 37 -37.98 17.05 -9.80
C TRP A 37 -39.38 17.24 -9.21
N ASP A 38 -40.39 16.59 -9.79
CA ASP A 38 -41.80 16.76 -9.40
C ASP A 38 -42.11 16.37 -7.94
N ALA A 39 -41.34 15.43 -7.37
CA ALA A 39 -41.44 14.96 -5.99
C ALA A 39 -40.14 15.17 -5.19
N GLY A 40 -39.41 16.24 -5.54
CA GLY A 40 -38.11 16.57 -4.96
C GLY A 40 -37.00 15.63 -5.45
N ALA A 41 -35.74 15.97 -5.13
CA ALA A 41 -34.59 15.21 -5.61
C ALA A 41 -34.68 13.71 -5.23
N PRO A 42 -34.15 12.82 -6.09
CA PRO A 42 -34.09 11.40 -5.81
C PRO A 42 -33.09 11.11 -4.68
N ASP A 43 -33.37 10.02 -3.96
CA ASP A 43 -32.50 9.44 -2.95
C ASP A 43 -32.65 7.91 -3.01
N ASN A 44 -31.94 7.17 -2.16
CA ASN A 44 -31.98 5.70 -2.14
C ASN A 44 -33.37 5.10 -1.80
N SER A 45 -34.33 5.92 -1.38
CA SER A 45 -35.73 5.50 -1.13
C SER A 45 -36.67 5.77 -2.31
N LYS A 46 -36.24 6.56 -3.30
CA LYS A 46 -37.06 6.98 -4.45
C LYS A 46 -36.56 6.44 -5.79
N ASP A 47 -37.47 5.91 -6.58
CA ASP A 47 -37.29 5.62 -8.00
C ASP A 47 -37.14 6.92 -8.78
N ALA A 48 -36.09 7.05 -9.58
CA ALA A 48 -35.81 8.23 -10.38
C ALA A 48 -36.21 7.98 -11.84
N ILE A 49 -37.09 8.82 -12.39
CA ILE A 49 -37.45 8.82 -13.81
C ILE A 49 -36.86 10.06 -14.47
N PHE A 50 -36.02 9.87 -15.48
CA PHE A 50 -35.52 10.95 -16.32
C PHE A 50 -36.35 11.03 -17.60
N ASN A 51 -37.19 12.06 -17.67
CA ASN A 51 -38.10 12.28 -18.80
C ASN A 51 -37.69 13.44 -19.72
N ALA A 52 -36.57 14.09 -19.37
CA ALA A 52 -35.86 15.08 -20.17
C ALA A 52 -34.36 14.99 -19.89
N ASN A 53 -33.56 15.75 -20.66
CA ASN A 53 -32.10 15.79 -20.47
C ASN A 53 -31.71 16.26 -19.07
N TYR A 54 -30.68 15.63 -18.50
CA TYR A 54 -30.16 15.94 -17.17
C TYR A 54 -28.64 15.91 -17.17
N SER A 55 -28.02 16.80 -16.40
CA SER A 55 -26.59 16.73 -16.08
C SER A 55 -26.41 16.87 -14.58
N SER A 56 -25.64 15.97 -13.97
CA SER A 56 -25.46 15.98 -12.52
C SER A 56 -24.68 17.21 -12.07
N VAL A 57 -25.18 17.89 -11.04
CA VAL A 57 -24.49 19.04 -10.40
C VAL A 57 -23.80 18.66 -9.10
N ILE A 58 -24.17 17.50 -8.54
CA ILE A 58 -23.61 16.88 -7.33
C ILE A 58 -23.75 15.35 -7.46
N ASP A 59 -23.10 14.63 -6.55
CA ASP A 59 -23.42 13.23 -6.28
C ASP A 59 -24.91 13.09 -5.93
N PHE A 60 -25.55 12.04 -6.45
CA PHE A 60 -26.95 11.77 -6.12
C PHE A 60 -27.23 10.27 -6.12
N ALA A 61 -28.34 9.89 -5.49
CA ALA A 61 -28.74 8.51 -5.30
C ALA A 61 -30.16 8.26 -5.81
N ALA A 62 -30.47 7.01 -6.17
CA ALA A 62 -31.81 6.57 -6.53
C ALA A 62 -32.04 5.12 -6.11
N LYS A 63 -33.28 4.76 -5.80
CA LYS A 63 -33.68 3.36 -5.55
C LYS A 63 -33.63 2.52 -6.82
N THR A 64 -34.26 3.00 -7.88
CA THR A 64 -34.21 2.48 -9.25
C THR A 64 -34.10 3.64 -10.23
N VAL A 65 -33.68 3.36 -11.47
CA VAL A 65 -33.54 4.40 -12.51
C VAL A 65 -34.26 3.98 -13.77
N LEU A 66 -35.06 4.89 -14.32
CA LEU A 66 -35.66 4.77 -15.64
C LEU A 66 -35.36 6.02 -16.46
N ILE A 67 -34.81 5.85 -17.67
CA ILE A 67 -34.57 6.95 -18.60
C ILE A 67 -35.43 6.75 -19.85
N THR A 68 -36.25 7.74 -20.17
CA THR A 68 -37.26 7.68 -21.25
C THR A 68 -37.21 8.93 -22.12
N ASN A 69 -38.11 9.00 -23.11
CA ASN A 69 -38.33 10.19 -23.95
C ASN A 69 -37.11 10.71 -24.71
N ASN A 70 -36.22 9.81 -25.13
CA ASN A 70 -34.98 10.15 -25.81
C ASN A 70 -34.07 11.07 -24.97
N SER A 71 -34.18 10.97 -23.65
CA SER A 71 -33.42 11.81 -22.73
C SER A 71 -31.94 11.41 -22.72
N LEU A 72 -31.07 12.42 -22.68
CA LEU A 72 -29.65 12.28 -22.38
C LEU A 72 -29.40 12.63 -20.92
N VAL A 73 -29.00 11.63 -20.14
CA VAL A 73 -28.57 11.81 -18.75
C VAL A 73 -27.06 11.72 -18.70
N THR A 74 -26.41 12.78 -18.23
CA THR A 74 -24.95 12.84 -18.10
C THR A 74 -24.56 12.95 -16.64
N ILE A 75 -23.73 12.02 -16.17
CA ILE A 75 -23.08 12.08 -14.87
C ILE A 75 -21.73 12.76 -15.09
N SER A 76 -21.61 13.99 -14.61
CA SER A 76 -20.44 14.83 -14.80
C SER A 76 -19.20 14.29 -14.10
N SER A 77 -18.02 14.73 -14.57
CA SER A 77 -16.73 14.27 -14.07
C SER A 77 -16.61 14.41 -12.56
N GLY A 78 -16.16 13.35 -11.90
CA GLY A 78 -15.99 13.31 -10.44
C GLY A 78 -17.28 13.06 -9.65
N HIS A 79 -18.45 13.09 -10.27
CA HIS A 79 -19.71 12.78 -9.59
C HIS A 79 -19.96 11.27 -9.52
N THR A 80 -20.60 10.83 -8.44
CA THR A 80 -21.09 9.47 -8.25
C THR A 80 -22.60 9.40 -8.36
N PHE A 81 -23.09 8.47 -9.18
CA PHE A 81 -24.48 8.05 -9.18
C PHE A 81 -24.61 6.72 -8.43
N THR A 82 -25.22 6.76 -7.24
CA THR A 82 -25.49 5.56 -6.45
C THR A 82 -26.90 5.04 -6.76
N VAL A 83 -27.01 3.78 -7.17
CA VAL A 83 -28.30 3.15 -7.49
C VAL A 83 -28.48 1.89 -6.66
N ASP A 84 -29.55 1.81 -5.89
CA ASP A 84 -29.75 0.65 -5.02
C ASP A 84 -30.07 -0.60 -5.84
N ASN A 85 -30.95 -0.50 -6.85
CA ASN A 85 -31.36 -1.64 -7.68
C ASN A 85 -31.04 -1.41 -9.17
N ASN A 86 -32.03 -1.61 -10.05
CA ASN A 86 -31.86 -1.67 -11.49
C ASN A 86 -31.86 -0.31 -12.17
N ILE A 87 -31.14 -0.24 -13.29
CA ILE A 87 -31.15 0.86 -14.24
C ILE A 87 -31.77 0.36 -15.54
N ASN A 88 -32.79 1.06 -16.02
CA ASN A 88 -33.47 0.76 -17.28
C ASN A 88 -33.41 1.96 -18.21
N ILE A 89 -32.81 1.78 -19.39
CA ILE A 89 -32.66 2.82 -20.39
C ILE A 89 -33.54 2.45 -21.58
N ALA A 90 -34.61 3.21 -21.80
CA ALA A 90 -35.51 2.98 -22.93
C ALA A 90 -34.81 3.28 -24.26
N ALA A 91 -35.25 2.60 -25.32
CA ALA A 91 -34.74 2.83 -26.67
C ALA A 91 -34.77 4.32 -27.05
N GLY A 92 -33.68 4.81 -27.65
CA GLY A 92 -33.49 6.22 -28.00
C GLY A 92 -33.00 7.12 -26.85
N SER A 93 -33.01 6.65 -25.61
CA SER A 93 -32.45 7.37 -24.45
C SER A 93 -31.01 6.95 -24.16
N SER A 94 -30.28 7.74 -23.37
CA SER A 94 -28.87 7.48 -23.08
C SER A 94 -28.47 7.89 -21.66
N LEU A 95 -27.54 7.12 -21.09
CA LEU A 95 -26.87 7.43 -19.83
C LEU A 95 -25.36 7.45 -20.07
N VAL A 96 -24.75 8.62 -19.87
CA VAL A 96 -23.34 8.88 -20.10
C VAL A 96 -22.67 9.17 -18.77
N PHE A 97 -21.57 8.48 -18.49
CA PHE A 97 -20.66 8.83 -17.40
C PHE A 97 -19.42 9.46 -18.02
N GLU A 98 -19.17 10.72 -17.66
CA GLU A 98 -17.94 11.41 -18.06
C GLU A 98 -16.71 10.80 -17.37
N ASN A 99 -15.53 11.10 -17.89
CA ASN A 99 -14.28 10.64 -17.28
C ASN A 99 -14.25 10.98 -15.78
N ASN A 100 -13.78 10.07 -14.94
CA ASN A 100 -13.77 10.17 -13.46
C ASN A 100 -15.14 10.07 -12.75
N ALA A 101 -16.27 9.99 -13.45
CA ALA A 101 -17.56 9.72 -12.83
C ALA A 101 -17.68 8.25 -12.37
N SER A 102 -18.59 7.97 -11.44
CA SER A 102 -18.81 6.62 -10.90
C SER A 102 -20.28 6.22 -10.97
N LEU A 103 -20.54 4.97 -11.35
CA LEU A 103 -21.80 4.28 -11.08
C LEU A 103 -21.57 3.29 -9.94
N LEU A 104 -22.18 3.53 -8.78
CA LEU A 104 -22.13 2.62 -7.64
C LEU A 104 -23.48 1.91 -7.49
N GLN A 105 -23.54 0.61 -7.79
CA GLN A 105 -24.75 -0.19 -7.55
C GLN A 105 -24.63 -1.00 -6.26
N ILE A 106 -25.69 -0.97 -5.45
CA ILE A 106 -25.70 -1.63 -4.13
C ILE A 106 -26.19 -3.08 -4.23
N ASN A 107 -27.36 -3.31 -4.84
CA ASN A 107 -27.93 -4.65 -4.98
C ASN A 107 -27.21 -5.44 -6.08
N ALA A 108 -26.43 -6.44 -5.66
CA ALA A 108 -25.72 -7.35 -6.55
C ALA A 108 -26.64 -8.19 -7.47
N ALA A 109 -27.92 -8.35 -7.12
CA ALA A 109 -28.91 -9.08 -7.92
C ALA A 109 -29.68 -8.18 -8.90
N ALA A 110 -29.43 -6.88 -8.92
CA ALA A 110 -30.11 -5.97 -9.83
C ALA A 110 -29.72 -6.24 -11.29
N ILE A 111 -30.74 -6.30 -12.15
CA ILE A 111 -30.60 -6.54 -13.59
C ILE A 111 -30.77 -5.22 -14.33
N ASN A 112 -29.72 -4.76 -15.00
CA ASN A 112 -29.75 -3.55 -15.80
C ASN A 112 -30.22 -3.85 -17.22
N THR A 113 -30.92 -2.89 -17.84
CA THR A 113 -31.32 -2.96 -19.26
C THR A 113 -30.94 -1.67 -19.99
N GLY A 114 -30.41 -1.85 -21.20
CA GLY A 114 -29.95 -0.74 -22.05
C GLY A 114 -28.50 -0.35 -21.77
N ASN A 115 -27.85 0.16 -22.81
CA ASN A 115 -26.43 0.46 -22.78
C ASN A 115 -26.17 1.82 -22.13
N ILE A 116 -25.13 1.88 -21.30
CA ILE A 116 -24.49 3.13 -20.89
C ILE A 116 -23.30 3.42 -21.81
N THR A 117 -22.89 4.68 -21.85
CA THR A 117 -21.55 5.09 -22.33
C THR A 117 -20.72 5.51 -21.12
N PHE A 118 -19.62 4.81 -20.86
CA PHE A 118 -18.75 5.07 -19.73
C PHE A 118 -17.37 5.51 -20.22
N LYS A 119 -17.08 6.81 -20.11
CA LYS A 119 -15.86 7.42 -20.64
C LYS A 119 -14.71 7.25 -19.66
N ARG A 120 -13.54 6.84 -20.16
CA ARG A 120 -12.31 6.69 -19.39
C ARG A 120 -11.12 7.23 -20.17
N ASN A 121 -10.43 8.20 -19.57
CA ASN A 121 -9.18 8.69 -20.12
C ASN A 121 -8.01 7.89 -19.54
N ALA A 122 -7.11 7.42 -20.40
CA ALA A 122 -5.83 6.89 -19.96
C ALA A 122 -4.85 8.01 -19.61
N THR A 123 -3.74 7.64 -19.00
CA THR A 123 -2.54 8.46 -19.06
C THR A 123 -2.07 8.61 -20.52
N ALA A 124 -1.32 9.68 -20.80
CA ALA A 124 -0.91 9.97 -22.16
C ALA A 124 0.01 8.87 -22.71
N MET A 125 -0.32 8.36 -23.89
CA MET A 125 0.37 7.29 -24.60
C MET A 125 1.05 7.84 -25.84
N ARG A 126 2.15 7.23 -26.26
CA ARG A 126 2.82 7.46 -27.54
C ARG A 126 2.46 6.35 -28.52
N GLU A 127 2.76 6.55 -29.80
CA GLU A 127 2.69 5.51 -30.83
C GLU A 127 3.37 4.22 -30.35
N PHE A 128 2.78 3.06 -30.68
CA PHE A 128 3.19 1.70 -30.28
C PHE A 128 3.08 1.35 -28.79
N GLU A 129 2.84 2.29 -27.90
CA GLU A 129 2.66 1.99 -26.48
C GLU A 129 1.32 1.33 -26.23
N TYR A 130 1.18 0.64 -25.10
CA TYR A 130 -0.10 0.12 -24.64
C TYR A 130 -0.38 0.56 -23.22
N THR A 131 -1.64 0.46 -22.85
CA THR A 131 -2.07 0.46 -21.45
C THR A 131 -3.01 -0.71 -21.19
N TYR A 132 -3.23 -1.00 -19.92
CA TYR A 132 -4.02 -2.16 -19.50
C TYR A 132 -5.46 -1.76 -19.18
N TRP A 133 -6.38 -2.49 -19.78
CA TRP A 133 -7.82 -2.25 -19.69
C TRP A 133 -8.58 -3.49 -19.24
N SER A 134 -9.70 -3.27 -18.58
CA SER A 134 -10.78 -4.24 -18.43
C SER A 134 -12.11 -3.55 -18.72
N SER A 135 -13.16 -4.31 -19.01
CA SER A 135 -14.44 -3.72 -19.36
C SER A 135 -15.33 -3.54 -18.13
N PRO A 136 -15.83 -2.31 -17.84
CA PRO A 136 -16.85 -2.05 -16.85
C PRO A 136 -18.29 -2.31 -17.34
N VAL A 137 -18.44 -2.73 -18.61
CA VAL A 137 -19.72 -3.04 -19.25
C VAL A 137 -19.67 -4.41 -19.96
N THR A 138 -20.83 -5.02 -20.18
CA THR A 138 -20.93 -6.26 -20.98
C THR A 138 -21.01 -5.92 -22.46
N GLY A 139 -20.40 -6.74 -23.32
CA GLY A 139 -20.57 -6.65 -24.78
C GLY A 139 -19.60 -5.69 -25.49
N GLN A 140 -18.75 -4.97 -24.74
CA GLN A 140 -17.68 -4.17 -25.34
C GLN A 140 -16.71 -5.07 -26.10
N THR A 141 -16.46 -4.79 -27.37
CA THR A 141 -15.38 -5.43 -28.15
C THR A 141 -14.10 -4.60 -28.08
N LEU A 142 -12.95 -5.26 -28.29
CA LEU A 142 -11.63 -4.61 -28.29
C LEU A 142 -11.52 -3.49 -29.34
N ALA A 143 -11.88 -3.78 -30.60
CA ALA A 143 -11.92 -2.80 -31.67
C ALA A 143 -13.08 -1.80 -31.53
N GLY A 144 -14.16 -2.17 -30.83
CA GLY A 144 -15.21 -1.21 -30.48
C GLY A 144 -14.74 -0.17 -29.45
N PHE A 145 -13.74 -0.52 -28.62
CA PHE A 145 -13.22 0.36 -27.59
C PHE A 145 -12.09 1.25 -28.13
N SER A 146 -11.23 0.70 -28.99
CA SER A 146 -10.14 1.43 -29.63
C SER A 146 -10.11 1.19 -31.15
N PRO A 147 -11.04 1.76 -31.92
CA PRO A 147 -11.24 1.42 -33.34
C PRO A 147 -10.09 1.81 -34.27
N LEU A 148 -9.18 2.68 -33.81
CA LEU A 148 -8.01 3.13 -34.55
C LEU A 148 -6.73 2.38 -34.18
N THR A 149 -6.79 1.44 -33.23
CA THR A 149 -5.67 0.55 -32.94
C THR A 149 -5.57 -0.53 -34.01
N ASP A 150 -4.36 -0.76 -34.51
CA ASP A 150 -4.02 -1.85 -35.43
C ASP A 150 -4.69 -3.18 -34.98
N PRO A 151 -5.40 -3.90 -35.88
CA PRO A 151 -6.02 -5.19 -35.59
C PRO A 151 -5.10 -6.23 -34.94
N ASP A 152 -3.78 -6.15 -35.15
CA ASP A 152 -2.79 -7.08 -34.60
C ASP A 152 -2.24 -6.63 -33.22
N ARG A 153 -2.72 -5.51 -32.67
CA ARG A 153 -2.19 -4.89 -31.43
C ARG A 153 -3.17 -4.85 -30.26
N TYR A 154 -4.01 -5.87 -30.19
CA TYR A 154 -4.75 -6.22 -28.97
C TYR A 154 -4.16 -7.48 -28.36
N PHE A 155 -3.94 -7.47 -27.06
CA PHE A 155 -3.33 -8.59 -26.38
C PHE A 155 -4.04 -8.94 -25.07
N SER A 156 -4.02 -10.21 -24.73
CA SER A 156 -4.20 -10.67 -23.37
C SER A 156 -2.96 -11.43 -22.90
N PHE A 157 -2.97 -11.89 -21.65
CA PHE A 157 -1.83 -12.60 -21.07
C PHE A 157 -2.22 -14.04 -20.73
N ASP A 158 -1.45 -15.00 -21.23
CA ASP A 158 -1.50 -16.38 -20.78
C ASP A 158 -0.54 -16.53 -19.60
N THR A 159 -1.13 -16.60 -18.40
CA THR A 159 -0.36 -16.75 -17.17
C THR A 159 0.34 -18.10 -17.06
N ALA A 160 -0.20 -19.17 -17.65
CA ALA A 160 0.41 -20.51 -17.55
C ALA A 160 1.65 -20.63 -18.43
N ALA A 161 1.59 -20.02 -19.62
CA ALA A 161 2.70 -19.98 -20.57
C ALA A 161 3.62 -18.76 -20.36
N ASN A 162 3.26 -17.85 -19.44
CA ASN A 162 3.94 -16.59 -19.17
C ASN A 162 4.23 -15.77 -20.44
N THR A 163 3.21 -15.63 -21.31
CA THR A 163 3.35 -14.98 -22.61
C THR A 163 2.13 -14.14 -22.97
N TRP A 164 2.37 -13.09 -23.77
CA TRP A 164 1.30 -12.37 -24.43
C TRP A 164 0.62 -13.22 -25.50
N VAL A 165 -0.69 -13.06 -25.63
CA VAL A 165 -1.54 -13.71 -26.62
C VAL A 165 -2.20 -12.62 -27.45
N SER A 166 -2.06 -12.68 -28.77
CA SER A 166 -2.76 -11.78 -29.68
C SER A 166 -4.27 -12.07 -29.65
N GLU A 167 -5.06 -11.02 -29.55
CA GLU A 167 -6.52 -11.08 -29.49
C GLU A 167 -7.12 -10.50 -30.77
N ASN A 168 -8.18 -11.11 -31.28
CA ASN A 168 -8.91 -10.55 -32.41
C ASN A 168 -9.72 -9.32 -31.94
N GLY A 169 -9.65 -8.19 -32.65
CA GLY A 169 -10.40 -6.98 -32.31
C GLY A 169 -11.93 -7.17 -32.16
N SER A 170 -12.51 -8.17 -32.81
CA SER A 170 -13.94 -8.51 -32.67
C SER A 170 -14.29 -9.24 -31.37
N ASN A 171 -13.28 -9.73 -30.62
CA ASN A 171 -13.50 -10.40 -29.35
C ASN A 171 -14.13 -9.44 -28.33
N THR A 172 -15.16 -9.92 -27.64
CA THR A 172 -15.74 -9.22 -26.50
C THR A 172 -14.79 -9.28 -25.31
N MET A 173 -14.55 -8.14 -24.67
CA MET A 173 -13.77 -8.04 -23.45
C MET A 173 -14.50 -8.76 -22.31
N ILE A 174 -13.84 -9.76 -21.72
CA ILE A 174 -14.39 -10.52 -20.60
C ILE A 174 -14.24 -9.69 -19.32
N PRO A 175 -15.33 -9.41 -18.57
CA PRO A 175 -15.24 -8.70 -17.30
C PRO A 175 -14.26 -9.37 -16.32
N GLY A 176 -13.35 -8.59 -15.75
CA GLY A 176 -12.37 -9.05 -14.75
C GLY A 176 -11.07 -9.56 -15.36
N LYS A 177 -11.05 -9.85 -16.66
CA LYS A 177 -9.83 -10.11 -17.44
C LYS A 177 -9.20 -8.78 -17.85
N GLY A 178 -7.87 -8.69 -17.79
CA GLY A 178 -7.13 -7.55 -18.30
C GLY A 178 -6.65 -7.78 -19.74
N TYR A 179 -6.54 -6.69 -20.49
CA TYR A 179 -6.10 -6.64 -21.88
C TYR A 179 -5.10 -5.52 -22.06
N ALA A 180 -4.03 -5.75 -22.80
CA ALA A 180 -3.18 -4.67 -23.30
C ALA A 180 -3.69 -4.21 -24.65
N ILE A 181 -4.00 -2.92 -24.75
CA ILE A 181 -4.48 -2.30 -25.99
C ILE A 181 -3.49 -1.21 -26.35
N SER A 182 -2.90 -1.32 -27.55
CA SER A 182 -1.97 -0.33 -28.04
C SER A 182 -2.66 0.99 -28.37
N ALA A 183 -1.89 2.08 -28.34
CA ALA A 183 -2.28 3.38 -28.82
C ALA A 183 -2.84 3.27 -30.25
N PRO A 184 -3.82 4.11 -30.60
CA PRO A 184 -4.24 4.29 -31.99
C PRO A 184 -3.07 4.49 -32.95
N ASP A 185 -3.19 3.99 -34.19
CA ASP A 185 -2.14 4.07 -35.21
C ASP A 185 -1.91 5.49 -35.75
N ASP A 186 -2.80 6.43 -35.43
CA ASP A 186 -2.64 7.86 -35.74
C ASP A 186 -1.91 8.64 -34.63
N TYR A 187 -1.48 7.96 -33.56
CA TYR A 187 -0.65 8.59 -32.53
C TYR A 187 0.78 8.79 -33.03
N THR A 188 1.46 9.74 -32.42
CA THR A 188 2.86 10.09 -32.74
C THR A 188 3.77 9.73 -31.56
N PRO A 189 5.09 9.90 -31.68
CA PRO A 189 6.00 9.81 -30.53
C PRO A 189 5.75 10.86 -29.43
N THR A 190 4.83 11.81 -29.63
CA THR A 190 4.41 12.79 -28.61
C THR A 190 3.31 12.19 -27.73
N PRO A 191 3.38 12.28 -26.39
CA PRO A 191 2.33 11.76 -25.52
C PRO A 191 0.96 12.40 -25.78
N GLN A 192 -0.06 11.58 -26.04
CA GLN A 192 -1.45 11.97 -26.31
C GLN A 192 -2.40 11.21 -25.39
N ILE A 193 -3.44 11.87 -24.86
CA ILE A 193 -4.42 11.23 -23.98
C ILE A 193 -5.35 10.35 -24.82
N PHE A 194 -5.43 9.07 -24.51
CA PHE A 194 -6.44 8.19 -25.05
C PHE A 194 -7.79 8.40 -24.36
N ASN A 195 -8.81 8.78 -25.13
CA ASN A 195 -10.18 8.99 -24.68
C ASN A 195 -11.04 7.76 -24.98
N GLY A 196 -11.01 6.77 -24.08
CA GLY A 196 -11.77 5.53 -24.25
C GLY A 196 -13.24 5.70 -23.90
N GLU A 197 -14.11 4.99 -24.63
CA GLU A 197 -15.55 4.94 -24.38
C GLU A 197 -16.03 3.49 -24.32
N PHE A 198 -16.43 3.03 -23.13
CA PHE A 198 -17.06 1.74 -22.96
C PHE A 198 -18.56 1.85 -23.21
N THR A 199 -19.12 1.05 -24.13
CA THR A 199 -20.54 1.02 -24.42
C THR A 199 -21.11 -0.38 -24.22
N GLY A 200 -22.13 -0.49 -23.36
CA GLY A 200 -22.78 -1.76 -23.03
C GLY A 200 -23.62 -1.69 -21.77
N ASN A 201 -24.28 -2.79 -21.38
CA ASN A 201 -24.96 -2.85 -20.09
C ASN A 201 -23.92 -2.76 -18.95
N PRO A 202 -24.13 -1.94 -17.92
CA PRO A 202 -23.17 -1.80 -16.82
C PRO A 202 -23.03 -3.10 -16.03
N ASN A 203 -21.78 -3.51 -15.80
CA ASN A 203 -21.47 -4.67 -15.00
C ASN A 203 -21.91 -4.47 -13.55
N ASN A 204 -22.62 -5.46 -13.01
CA ASN A 204 -23.12 -5.49 -11.65
C ASN A 204 -23.13 -6.94 -11.12
N GLY A 205 -23.06 -7.10 -9.80
CA GLY A 205 -23.06 -8.41 -9.16
C GLY A 205 -21.69 -9.08 -9.13
N ASN A 206 -21.67 -10.36 -8.80
CA ASN A 206 -20.44 -11.13 -8.67
C ASN A 206 -19.83 -11.42 -10.05
N ILE A 207 -18.54 -11.11 -10.22
CA ILE A 207 -17.80 -11.33 -11.47
C ILE A 207 -16.58 -12.18 -11.16
N THR A 208 -16.46 -13.33 -11.81
CA THR A 208 -15.39 -14.29 -11.55
C THR A 208 -14.25 -14.16 -12.55
N ALA A 209 -13.01 -14.32 -12.07
CA ALA A 209 -11.83 -14.43 -12.93
C ALA A 209 -10.96 -15.61 -12.50
N GLY A 210 -10.42 -16.35 -13.46
CA GLY A 210 -9.46 -17.42 -13.20
C GLY A 210 -8.09 -16.85 -12.85
N VAL A 211 -7.38 -17.50 -11.92
CA VAL A 211 -6.02 -17.14 -11.52
C VAL A 211 -5.15 -18.37 -11.38
N ILE A 212 -3.85 -18.22 -11.62
CA ILE A 212 -2.80 -19.21 -11.38
C ILE A 212 -1.93 -18.71 -10.22
N ILE A 213 -1.50 -19.65 -9.38
CA ILE A 213 -0.57 -19.38 -8.28
C ILE A 213 0.69 -18.68 -8.79
N HIS A 214 1.10 -17.63 -8.08
CA HIS A 214 2.32 -16.91 -8.39
C HIS A 214 3.54 -17.70 -7.92
N ASN A 215 4.41 -18.05 -8.87
CA ASN A 215 5.74 -18.54 -8.58
C ASN A 215 6.77 -17.42 -8.88
N PRO A 216 7.47 -16.88 -7.87
CA PRO A 216 8.47 -15.83 -8.08
C PRO A 216 9.61 -16.22 -9.02
N ALA A 217 9.93 -17.52 -9.16
CA ALA A 217 10.97 -17.99 -10.07
C ALA A 217 10.49 -18.07 -11.53
N LEU A 218 9.17 -18.21 -11.76
CA LEU A 218 8.57 -18.31 -13.09
C LEU A 218 7.88 -17.01 -13.53
N LEU A 219 7.67 -16.08 -12.60
CA LEU A 219 6.99 -14.80 -12.82
C LEU A 219 5.55 -14.96 -13.29
N ASP A 220 4.83 -15.97 -12.77
CA ASP A 220 3.44 -16.25 -13.11
C ASP A 220 2.53 -15.14 -12.55
N TYR A 221 2.30 -14.09 -13.35
CA TYR A 221 1.41 -12.98 -13.00
C TYR A 221 0.07 -13.09 -13.74
N ASN A 222 -1.00 -12.72 -13.04
CA ASN A 222 -2.36 -12.75 -13.60
C ASN A 222 -2.73 -11.36 -14.10
N LEU A 223 -3.00 -11.22 -15.41
CA LEU A 223 -3.48 -9.94 -15.96
C LEU A 223 -5.00 -9.82 -15.76
N LEU A 224 -5.37 -8.98 -14.80
CA LEU A 224 -6.75 -8.75 -14.37
C LEU A 224 -7.11 -7.28 -14.56
N GLY A 225 -8.34 -6.91 -14.24
CA GLY A 225 -8.70 -5.49 -14.13
C GLY A 225 -10.03 -5.27 -13.45
N ASN A 226 -10.30 -4.02 -13.08
CA ASN A 226 -11.54 -3.66 -12.39
C ASN A 226 -12.74 -3.79 -13.35
N PRO A 227 -13.68 -4.72 -13.10
CA PRO A 227 -14.79 -4.99 -14.00
C PRO A 227 -16.01 -4.09 -13.76
N TYR A 228 -15.96 -3.14 -12.82
CA TYR A 228 -17.12 -2.34 -12.44
C TYR A 228 -17.03 -0.91 -12.97
N PRO A 229 -18.17 -0.25 -13.23
CA PRO A 229 -18.25 1.17 -13.57
C PRO A 229 -18.04 2.09 -12.34
N SER A 230 -17.19 1.68 -11.39
CA SER A 230 -16.78 2.42 -10.20
C SER A 230 -15.40 1.96 -9.78
N ALA A 231 -14.70 2.72 -8.94
CA ALA A 231 -13.47 2.24 -8.33
C ALA A 231 -13.74 1.06 -7.38
N ILE A 232 -12.73 0.21 -7.18
CA ILE A 232 -12.73 -0.85 -6.16
C ILE A 232 -11.61 -0.64 -5.15
N SER A 233 -11.85 -1.01 -3.89
CA SER A 233 -10.84 -0.98 -2.82
C SER A 233 -9.84 -2.12 -2.97
N VAL A 234 -8.55 -1.78 -2.95
CA VAL A 234 -7.44 -2.75 -2.95
C VAL A 234 -7.47 -3.63 -1.70
N VAL A 235 -7.76 -3.04 -0.54
CA VAL A 235 -7.88 -3.78 0.74
C VAL A 235 -9.01 -4.81 0.66
N SER A 236 -10.20 -4.39 0.21
CA SER A 236 -11.34 -5.31 0.06
C SER A 236 -11.05 -6.40 -0.98
N LEU A 237 -10.38 -6.06 -2.09
CA LEU A 237 -9.99 -7.02 -3.12
C LEU A 237 -9.05 -8.10 -2.54
N ILE A 238 -7.95 -7.69 -1.90
CA ILE A 238 -6.94 -8.62 -1.37
C ILE A 238 -7.52 -9.45 -0.21
N ASN A 239 -8.29 -8.86 0.70
CA ASN A 239 -8.86 -9.59 1.84
C ASN A 239 -9.92 -10.63 1.45
N ASN A 240 -10.58 -10.47 0.30
CA ASN A 240 -11.67 -11.36 -0.13
C ASN A 240 -11.29 -12.25 -1.32
N THR A 241 -10.02 -12.26 -1.73
CA THR A 241 -9.52 -13.09 -2.83
C THR A 241 -8.20 -13.74 -2.45
N THR A 242 -7.63 -14.54 -3.35
CA THR A 242 -6.28 -15.08 -3.21
C THR A 242 -5.21 -14.13 -3.75
N LEU A 243 -5.58 -12.91 -4.16
CA LEU A 243 -4.64 -11.95 -4.72
C LEU A 243 -3.74 -11.34 -3.65
N GLY A 244 -2.51 -11.01 -4.04
CA GLY A 244 -1.53 -10.33 -3.20
C GLY A 244 -1.11 -9.01 -3.82
N THR A 245 0.15 -8.92 -4.20
CA THR A 245 0.75 -7.73 -4.82
C THR A 245 0.12 -7.44 -6.18
N LEU A 246 -0.22 -6.17 -6.40
CA LEU A 246 -0.69 -5.62 -7.67
C LEU A 246 0.44 -4.82 -8.34
N TYR A 247 0.59 -4.96 -9.66
CA TYR A 247 1.59 -4.29 -10.47
C TYR A 247 0.89 -3.51 -11.58
N PHE A 248 1.14 -2.21 -11.60
CA PHE A 248 0.49 -1.28 -12.52
C PHE A 248 1.47 -0.79 -13.56
N TRP A 249 1.08 -0.94 -14.82
CA TRP A 249 1.86 -0.51 -15.96
C TRP A 249 1.77 1.00 -16.15
N THR A 250 2.93 1.65 -16.12
CA THR A 250 3.06 3.11 -16.12
C THR A 250 3.26 3.71 -17.50
N HIS A 251 3.87 2.94 -18.42
CA HIS A 251 4.36 3.42 -19.73
C HIS A 251 5.03 4.80 -19.68
N ASN A 252 5.78 5.10 -18.62
CA ASN A 252 6.45 6.40 -18.52
C ASN A 252 7.53 6.53 -19.60
N THR A 253 8.17 5.42 -20.01
CA THR A 253 9.24 5.41 -21.01
C THR A 253 8.75 5.02 -22.39
N ALA A 254 9.30 5.71 -23.40
CA ALA A 254 9.06 5.37 -24.79
C ALA A 254 9.63 3.98 -25.12
N ILE A 255 8.90 3.22 -25.93
CA ILE A 255 9.39 1.96 -26.47
C ILE A 255 10.71 2.19 -27.22
N THR A 256 11.70 1.32 -26.98
CA THR A 256 13.01 1.40 -27.64
C THR A 256 13.40 0.04 -28.19
N ASN A 257 13.82 -0.06 -29.45
CA ASN A 257 14.18 -1.32 -30.11
C ASN A 257 13.08 -2.40 -30.00
N ASN A 258 11.81 -2.01 -30.16
CA ASN A 258 10.63 -2.87 -30.00
C ASN A 258 10.54 -3.57 -28.62
N SER A 259 11.13 -2.95 -27.59
CA SER A 259 11.15 -3.49 -26.23
C SER A 259 10.63 -2.44 -25.25
N PHE A 260 9.72 -2.88 -24.39
CA PHE A 260 9.20 -2.11 -23.27
C PHE A 260 10.12 -2.23 -22.07
N SER A 261 10.25 -1.17 -21.29
CA SER A 261 11.06 -1.21 -20.08
C SER A 261 10.34 -1.95 -18.96
N SER A 262 10.97 -2.97 -18.37
CA SER A 262 10.48 -3.59 -17.12
C SER A 262 10.47 -2.61 -15.94
N ASN A 263 11.11 -1.45 -16.11
CA ASN A 263 11.16 -0.36 -15.15
C ASN A 263 9.82 0.38 -14.99
N ASP A 264 8.90 0.22 -15.95
CA ASP A 264 7.61 0.93 -16.00
C ASP A 264 6.51 0.24 -15.18
N TYR A 265 6.85 -0.43 -14.08
CA TYR A 265 5.88 -0.99 -13.14
C TYR A 265 5.95 -0.30 -11.78
N ALA A 266 4.81 0.23 -11.36
CA ALA A 266 4.57 0.66 -9.99
C ALA A 266 3.89 -0.47 -9.21
N ILE A 267 4.21 -0.60 -7.92
CA ILE A 267 3.83 -1.77 -7.11
C ILE A 267 2.88 -1.34 -6.01
N ARG A 268 1.90 -2.19 -5.68
CA ARG A 268 0.96 -1.98 -4.58
C ARG A 268 0.72 -3.27 -3.81
N THR A 269 0.85 -3.26 -2.49
CA THR A 269 0.43 -4.37 -1.60
C THR A 269 -0.97 -4.10 -1.07
N LYS A 270 -1.34 -4.58 0.12
CA LYS A 270 -2.63 -4.26 0.73
C LYS A 270 -2.75 -2.78 1.13
N PHE A 271 -1.71 -2.22 1.72
CA PHE A 271 -1.77 -0.90 2.33
C PHE A 271 -0.86 0.17 1.72
N VAL A 272 0.32 -0.21 1.22
CA VAL A 272 1.28 0.73 0.64
C VAL A 272 1.65 0.38 -0.79
N GLY A 273 2.28 1.33 -1.50
CA GLY A 273 2.84 1.13 -2.83
C GLY A 273 4.24 1.72 -2.97
N THR A 274 4.88 1.44 -4.10
CA THR A 274 6.09 2.12 -4.54
C THR A 274 5.94 2.61 -5.98
N GLN A 275 6.60 3.72 -6.31
CA GLN A 275 6.61 4.23 -7.68
C GLN A 275 7.46 3.36 -8.60
N ALA A 276 7.22 3.49 -9.89
CA ALA A 276 8.03 2.82 -10.90
C ALA A 276 9.47 3.36 -10.91
N VAL A 277 10.38 2.57 -11.48
CA VAL A 277 11.79 2.97 -11.64
C VAL A 277 11.91 4.25 -12.46
N THR A 278 10.98 4.44 -13.39
CA THR A 278 10.91 5.58 -14.29
C THR A 278 10.17 6.77 -13.68
N GLY A 279 9.84 6.68 -12.39
CA GLY A 279 9.13 7.70 -11.61
C GLY A 279 7.61 7.62 -11.74
N GLY A 280 6.95 8.74 -11.49
CA GLY A 280 5.49 8.86 -11.55
C GLY A 280 4.82 8.67 -10.19
N SER A 281 3.53 8.42 -10.22
CA SER A 281 2.73 8.27 -9.00
C SER A 281 2.86 6.88 -8.38
N VAL A 282 2.92 6.84 -7.06
CA VAL A 282 2.73 5.60 -6.27
C VAL A 282 1.26 5.16 -6.37
N PRO A 283 0.93 3.89 -6.63
CA PRO A 283 -0.46 3.45 -6.69
C PRO A 283 -1.16 3.63 -5.32
N GLY A 284 -2.41 4.07 -5.33
CA GLY A 284 -3.19 4.40 -4.13
C GLY A 284 -4.05 3.23 -3.66
N ALA A 285 -5.02 3.51 -2.79
CA ALA A 285 -5.87 2.49 -2.14
C ALA A 285 -6.99 1.92 -3.03
N TYR A 286 -7.16 2.44 -4.25
CA TYR A 286 -8.25 2.09 -5.15
C TYR A 286 -7.77 1.77 -6.57
N VAL A 287 -8.47 0.86 -7.24
CA VAL A 287 -8.30 0.60 -8.67
C VAL A 287 -9.46 1.24 -9.42
N ALA A 288 -9.18 2.19 -10.31
CA ALA A 288 -10.22 2.87 -11.07
C ALA A 288 -10.93 1.93 -12.05
N SER A 289 -12.14 2.30 -12.43
CA SER A 289 -12.98 1.59 -13.37
C SER A 289 -12.25 1.37 -14.70
N GLY A 290 -12.29 0.13 -15.17
CA GLY A 290 -11.67 -0.30 -16.42
C GLY A 290 -10.15 -0.32 -16.41
N GLN A 291 -9.48 -0.02 -15.29
CA GLN A 291 -8.02 -0.13 -15.19
C GLN A 291 -7.59 -1.59 -15.04
N GLY A 292 -6.67 -2.03 -15.90
CA GLY A 292 -6.01 -3.32 -15.80
C GLY A 292 -4.74 -3.27 -14.93
N PHE A 293 -4.39 -4.42 -14.36
CA PHE A 293 -3.21 -4.60 -13.52
C PHE A 293 -2.78 -6.07 -13.53
N PHE A 294 -1.48 -6.31 -13.33
CA PHE A 294 -0.99 -7.64 -13.02
C PHE A 294 -1.13 -7.91 -11.51
N ALA A 295 -1.38 -9.16 -11.13
CA ALA A 295 -1.48 -9.55 -9.73
C ALA A 295 -0.80 -10.89 -9.44
N SER A 296 -0.17 -11.01 -8.28
CA SER A 296 0.19 -12.31 -7.71
C SER A 296 -1.03 -12.98 -7.07
N SER A 297 -1.07 -14.32 -7.08
CA SER A 297 -2.08 -15.12 -6.38
C SER A 297 -1.43 -16.18 -5.50
N SER A 298 -1.98 -16.44 -4.31
CA SER A 298 -1.48 -17.48 -3.39
C SER A 298 -1.96 -18.88 -3.76
N ALA A 299 -2.91 -19.00 -4.68
CA ALA A 299 -3.43 -20.27 -5.16
C ALA A 299 -3.93 -20.19 -6.61
N THR A 300 -3.91 -21.32 -7.30
CA THR A 300 -4.61 -21.50 -8.58
C THR A 300 -6.09 -21.72 -8.31
N GLY A 301 -6.97 -21.03 -9.03
CA GLY A 301 -8.41 -21.15 -8.82
C GLY A 301 -9.19 -20.02 -9.47
N THR A 302 -10.27 -19.61 -8.80
CA THR A 302 -11.16 -18.54 -9.24
C THR A 302 -11.31 -17.51 -8.13
N ILE A 303 -11.09 -16.24 -8.46
CA ILE A 303 -11.42 -15.11 -7.60
C ILE A 303 -12.78 -14.55 -7.99
N THR A 304 -13.44 -13.87 -7.06
CA THR A 304 -14.72 -13.22 -7.30
C THR A 304 -14.62 -11.74 -6.93
N PHE A 305 -14.77 -10.86 -7.91
CA PHE A 305 -15.08 -9.46 -7.68
C PHE A 305 -16.53 -9.36 -7.20
N THR A 306 -16.77 -8.55 -6.17
CA THR A 306 -18.11 -8.37 -5.57
C THR A 306 -18.46 -6.89 -5.45
N ASN A 307 -19.75 -6.58 -5.35
CA ASN A 307 -20.21 -5.20 -5.13
C ASN A 307 -19.64 -4.59 -3.83
N THR A 308 -19.35 -5.39 -2.81
CA THR A 308 -18.77 -4.92 -1.54
C THR A 308 -17.35 -4.37 -1.68
N MET A 309 -16.67 -4.64 -2.81
CA MET A 309 -15.37 -4.04 -3.12
C MET A 309 -15.50 -2.64 -3.70
N ARG A 310 -16.67 -2.26 -4.23
CA ARG A 310 -16.89 -1.00 -4.94
C ARG A 310 -16.97 0.17 -3.96
N VAL A 311 -16.48 1.34 -4.37
CA VAL A 311 -16.52 2.56 -3.55
C VAL A 311 -17.16 3.73 -4.30
N SER A 312 -17.72 4.67 -3.54
CA SER A 312 -18.16 5.97 -4.06
C SER A 312 -16.94 6.84 -4.36
N GLY A 313 -17.02 7.65 -5.42
CA GLY A 313 -15.91 8.50 -5.86
C GLY A 313 -14.64 7.69 -6.16
N ASN A 314 -13.47 8.29 -5.88
CA ASN A 314 -12.14 7.68 -6.02
C ASN A 314 -11.86 7.00 -7.37
N ASN A 315 -12.63 7.37 -8.39
CA ASN A 315 -12.58 6.81 -9.73
C ASN A 315 -11.86 7.74 -10.71
N SER A 316 -11.24 8.79 -10.20
CA SER A 316 -10.46 9.74 -10.97
C SER A 316 -9.06 9.27 -11.33
N GLN A 317 -8.63 8.15 -10.73
CA GLN A 317 -7.23 7.77 -10.66
C GLN A 317 -6.92 6.62 -11.61
N PHE A 318 -6.75 6.94 -12.90
CA PHE A 318 -6.22 5.99 -13.87
C PHE A 318 -4.69 6.11 -13.87
N PHE A 319 -4.03 5.14 -13.23
CA PHE A 319 -2.57 5.06 -13.05
C PHE A 319 -1.86 6.27 -12.37
N LYS A 320 -2.54 7.38 -12.05
CA LYS A 320 -1.96 8.51 -11.29
C LYS A 320 -2.67 8.70 -9.94
N ASN A 321 -1.88 8.65 -8.87
CA ASN A 321 -2.31 8.69 -7.48
C ASN A 321 -1.50 9.72 -6.69
N THR A 322 -2.13 10.27 -5.67
CA THR A 322 -1.56 11.08 -4.58
C THR A 322 -2.09 10.44 -3.30
N GLU A 323 -1.19 10.04 -2.40
CA GLU A 323 -1.55 9.43 -1.12
C GLU A 323 -2.46 10.35 -0.29
N THR A 324 -3.55 9.80 0.25
CA THR A 324 -4.31 10.47 1.31
C THR A 324 -3.54 10.27 2.61
N THR A 325 -3.17 11.37 3.28
CA THR A 325 -2.53 11.35 4.61
C THR A 325 -3.26 10.40 5.56
N GLN A 326 -2.56 9.37 6.02
CA GLN A 326 -3.13 8.33 6.84
C GLN A 326 -3.02 8.64 8.34
N THR A 327 -4.12 8.42 9.06
CA THR A 327 -4.22 8.59 10.52
C THR A 327 -4.57 7.28 11.25
N ASP A 328 -4.50 6.12 10.57
CA ASP A 328 -4.91 4.83 11.14
C ASP A 328 -3.73 4.16 11.87
N PRO A 329 -3.88 3.61 13.09
CA PRO A 329 -2.75 3.11 13.88
C PRO A 329 -2.24 1.70 13.51
N GLN A 330 -2.74 1.09 12.42
CA GLN A 330 -2.53 -0.33 12.11
C GLN A 330 -1.31 -0.62 11.23
N TYR A 331 -0.74 0.38 10.57
CA TYR A 331 0.50 0.21 9.82
C TYR A 331 1.26 1.52 9.62
N TYR A 332 2.58 1.41 9.49
CA TYR A 332 3.49 2.54 9.31
C TYR A 332 4.68 2.15 8.44
N TYR A 333 4.93 2.86 7.36
CA TYR A 333 6.03 2.62 6.42
C TYR A 333 6.94 3.84 6.25
N THR A 334 8.14 3.54 5.77
CA THR A 334 9.15 4.51 5.33
C THR A 334 9.61 4.13 3.94
N TRP A 335 9.89 5.12 3.09
CA TRP A 335 10.34 4.90 1.72
C TRP A 335 11.77 5.40 1.54
N LEU A 336 12.61 4.56 0.94
CA LEU A 336 13.98 4.91 0.58
C LEU A 336 14.16 4.87 -0.92
N ASN A 337 14.84 5.88 -1.46
CA ASN A 337 15.27 5.89 -2.86
C ASN A 337 16.77 5.60 -2.95
N MET A 338 17.16 4.83 -3.96
CA MET A 338 18.54 4.70 -4.41
C MET A 338 18.68 5.33 -5.79
N THR A 339 19.58 6.31 -5.93
CA THR A 339 19.72 7.12 -7.15
C THR A 339 21.15 7.35 -7.57
N ASN A 340 21.38 7.73 -8.84
CA ASN A 340 22.64 8.35 -9.28
C ASN A 340 22.39 9.55 -10.20
N THR A 341 23.47 10.29 -10.51
CA THR A 341 23.43 11.45 -11.41
C THR A 341 23.13 11.09 -12.88
N GLY A 342 23.22 9.81 -13.23
CA GLY A 342 22.86 9.28 -14.56
C GLY A 342 21.38 8.97 -14.72
N GLY A 343 20.55 9.19 -13.69
CA GLY A 343 19.11 8.95 -13.72
C GLY A 343 18.70 7.52 -13.36
N ALA A 344 19.61 6.68 -12.88
CA ALA A 344 19.22 5.39 -12.29
C ALA A 344 18.43 5.64 -11.01
N PHE A 345 17.29 4.95 -10.85
CA PHE A 345 16.39 5.12 -9.72
C PHE A 345 15.74 3.78 -9.31
N LYS A 346 15.64 3.52 -8.01
CA LYS A 346 14.80 2.47 -7.41
C LYS A 346 14.28 2.95 -6.07
N GLN A 347 13.06 2.54 -5.73
CA GLN A 347 12.45 2.81 -4.44
C GLN A 347 12.11 1.49 -3.75
N LEU A 348 12.29 1.46 -2.44
CA LEU A 348 11.74 0.43 -1.57
C LEU A 348 10.92 1.08 -0.45
N ALA A 349 10.01 0.31 0.13
CA ALA A 349 9.30 0.63 1.35
C ALA A 349 9.52 -0.46 2.39
N PHE A 350 9.72 -0.08 3.64
CA PHE A 350 9.64 -1.02 4.77
C PHE A 350 8.90 -0.38 5.93
N GLY A 351 8.26 -1.21 6.74
CA GLY A 351 7.39 -0.72 7.79
C GLY A 351 6.97 -1.76 8.79
N TYR A 352 5.99 -1.39 9.59
CA TYR A 352 5.40 -2.21 10.64
C TYR A 352 3.90 -2.26 10.45
N GLU A 353 3.31 -3.44 10.56
CA GLU A 353 1.89 -3.66 10.33
C GLU A 353 1.35 -4.63 11.39
N GLU A 354 0.17 -4.32 11.93
CA GLU A 354 -0.52 -5.20 12.88
C GLU A 354 -0.90 -6.51 12.19
N GLY A 355 -0.47 -7.64 12.77
CA GLY A 355 -0.70 -8.97 12.21
C GLY A 355 0.33 -9.44 11.19
N ALA A 356 1.27 -8.59 10.76
CA ALA A 356 2.43 -9.02 9.98
C ALA A 356 3.45 -9.79 10.83
N THR A 357 4.33 -10.53 10.18
CA THR A 357 5.45 -11.26 10.78
C THR A 357 6.78 -10.63 10.37
N ASN A 358 7.90 -11.17 10.86
CA ASN A 358 9.23 -10.83 10.32
C ASN A 358 9.67 -11.78 9.19
N GLY A 359 8.81 -12.75 8.85
CA GLY A 359 8.96 -13.62 7.68
C GLY A 359 8.26 -13.01 6.47
N TYR A 360 8.01 -13.85 5.46
CA TYR A 360 7.25 -13.44 4.27
C TYR A 360 5.75 -13.51 4.55
N ASP A 361 5.04 -12.41 4.33
CA ASP A 361 3.59 -12.26 4.46
C ASP A 361 2.96 -11.92 3.12
N PHE A 362 2.21 -12.89 2.57
CA PHE A 362 1.55 -12.74 1.27
C PHE A 362 0.52 -11.61 1.28
N GLY A 363 0.66 -10.68 0.33
CA GLY A 363 -0.21 -9.50 0.20
C GLY A 363 0.21 -8.30 1.05
N THR A 364 1.15 -8.48 1.97
CA THR A 364 1.82 -7.41 2.73
C THR A 364 3.19 -7.11 2.12
N ASP A 365 3.96 -8.15 1.81
CA ASP A 365 5.26 -8.04 1.14
C ASP A 365 5.12 -8.09 -0.39
N ALA A 366 5.97 -7.36 -1.09
CA ALA A 366 6.09 -7.39 -2.55
C ALA A 366 7.51 -7.71 -3.00
N ALA A 367 7.66 -8.77 -3.79
CA ALA A 367 8.94 -9.10 -4.43
C ALA A 367 9.43 -7.91 -5.28
N ALA A 368 10.73 -7.64 -5.25
CA ALA A 368 11.28 -6.55 -6.03
C ALA A 368 11.22 -6.85 -7.53
N ALA A 369 10.61 -5.96 -8.32
CA ALA A 369 10.64 -6.06 -9.77
C ALA A 369 12.05 -5.76 -10.30
N PRO A 370 12.58 -6.51 -11.27
CA PRO A 370 13.92 -6.30 -11.82
C PRO A 370 14.01 -4.95 -12.54
N GLY A 371 15.02 -4.16 -12.18
CA GLY A 371 15.41 -2.95 -12.85
C GLY A 371 16.57 -3.17 -13.82
N THR A 372 16.64 -2.32 -14.86
CA THR A 372 17.68 -2.42 -15.90
C THR A 372 19.08 -2.07 -15.39
N PHE A 373 19.19 -0.98 -14.62
CA PHE A 373 20.50 -0.45 -14.18
C PHE A 373 20.79 -0.69 -12.71
N ILE A 374 19.74 -0.65 -11.89
CA ILE A 374 19.81 -0.91 -10.46
C ILE A 374 18.60 -1.69 -9.97
N ASN A 375 18.83 -2.47 -8.92
CA ASN A 375 17.82 -3.01 -8.02
C ASN A 375 18.14 -2.54 -6.61
N PHE A 376 17.14 -2.19 -5.82
CA PHE A 376 17.28 -1.83 -4.42
C PHE A 376 16.08 -2.40 -3.66
N TYR A 377 16.35 -3.11 -2.58
CA TYR A 377 15.36 -3.93 -1.89
C TYR A 377 15.74 -4.18 -0.44
N SER A 378 14.76 -4.49 0.40
CA SER A 378 15.01 -5.09 1.71
C SER A 378 15.03 -6.61 1.60
N LEU A 379 15.60 -7.29 2.59
CA LEU A 379 15.78 -8.74 2.57
C LEU A 379 14.91 -9.46 3.59
N ILE A 380 14.22 -10.51 3.14
CA ILE A 380 13.64 -11.56 3.99
C ILE A 380 14.38 -12.85 3.64
N GLY A 381 15.23 -13.32 4.54
CA GLY A 381 16.18 -14.40 4.25
C GLY A 381 17.14 -13.98 3.13
N THR A 382 17.07 -14.66 1.98
CA THR A 382 17.91 -14.38 0.80
C THR A 382 17.16 -13.68 -0.34
N THR A 383 15.86 -13.44 -0.18
CA THR A 383 15.00 -12.88 -1.23
C THR A 383 14.80 -11.38 -1.01
N GLY A 384 14.87 -10.62 -2.10
CA GLY A 384 14.71 -9.16 -2.12
C GLY A 384 13.26 -8.72 -2.33
N TYR A 385 12.81 -7.76 -1.52
CA TYR A 385 11.46 -7.20 -1.53
C TYR A 385 11.50 -5.68 -1.76
N ALA A 386 10.61 -5.19 -2.63
CA ALA A 386 10.39 -3.76 -2.84
C ALA A 386 9.48 -3.16 -1.75
N ILE A 387 8.61 -3.98 -1.14
CA ILE A 387 7.80 -3.62 0.02
C ILE A 387 7.96 -4.73 1.04
N GLN A 388 8.34 -4.37 2.27
CA GLN A 388 8.42 -5.30 3.41
C GLN A 388 7.64 -4.79 4.61
N GLY A 389 6.61 -5.54 5.02
CA GLY A 389 5.96 -5.35 6.32
C GLY A 389 6.68 -6.15 7.40
N ARG A 390 6.77 -5.59 8.60
CA ARG A 390 7.30 -6.26 9.79
C ARG A 390 6.26 -6.31 10.89
N ALA A 391 6.45 -7.22 11.84
CA ALA A 391 5.53 -7.40 12.95
C ALA A 391 5.40 -6.13 13.82
N PHE A 392 4.17 -5.65 14.01
CA PHE A 392 3.81 -4.67 15.03
C PHE A 392 3.30 -5.37 16.32
N PRO A 393 3.66 -4.94 17.54
CA PRO A 393 4.27 -3.67 17.92
C PRO A 393 5.75 -3.52 17.54
N TRP A 394 6.11 -2.31 17.11
CA TRP A 394 7.48 -1.92 16.72
C TRP A 394 8.50 -2.14 17.85
N ASN A 395 9.68 -2.67 17.49
CA ASN A 395 10.83 -2.75 18.38
C ASN A 395 11.95 -1.82 17.92
N ILE A 396 12.44 -0.96 18.82
CA ILE A 396 13.52 -0.01 18.56
C ILE A 396 14.87 -0.66 18.19
N THR A 397 15.09 -1.92 18.61
CA THR A 397 16.31 -2.66 18.28
C THR A 397 16.23 -3.41 16.95
N ASP A 398 15.13 -3.29 16.22
CA ASP A 398 14.97 -3.95 14.93
C ASP A 398 16.04 -3.54 13.93
N GLN A 399 16.42 -4.51 13.11
CA GLN A 399 17.37 -4.35 12.02
C GLN A 399 16.73 -4.81 10.72
N ILE A 400 16.93 -4.03 9.67
CA ILE A 400 16.40 -4.33 8.34
C ILE A 400 17.59 -4.38 7.38
N ALA A 401 17.91 -5.57 6.91
CA ALA A 401 18.97 -5.76 5.94
C ALA A 401 18.50 -5.25 4.56
N LEU A 402 19.33 -4.44 3.92
CA LEU A 402 19.10 -3.94 2.58
C LEU A 402 20.11 -4.56 1.62
N GLY A 403 19.64 -4.83 0.41
CA GLY A 403 20.46 -5.29 -0.70
C GLY A 403 20.25 -4.42 -1.94
N TYR A 404 21.26 -4.44 -2.81
CA TYR A 404 21.15 -3.82 -4.13
C TYR A 404 21.99 -4.58 -5.15
N SER A 405 21.63 -4.43 -6.42
CA SER A 405 22.49 -4.83 -7.54
C SER A 405 22.57 -3.71 -8.58
N THR A 406 23.69 -3.61 -9.28
CA THR A 406 23.88 -2.57 -10.30
C THR A 406 24.79 -3.01 -11.44
N THR A 407 24.52 -2.48 -12.63
CA THR A 407 25.38 -2.56 -13.82
C THR A 407 26.25 -1.31 -14.02
N ILE A 408 26.23 -0.38 -13.07
CA ILE A 408 26.94 0.90 -13.12
C ILE A 408 28.04 0.94 -12.04
N VAL A 409 29.25 1.34 -12.42
CA VAL A 409 30.31 1.71 -11.48
C VAL A 409 30.19 3.19 -11.13
N GLY A 410 30.38 3.54 -9.86
CA GLY A 410 30.50 4.94 -9.43
C GLY A 410 29.62 5.29 -8.23
N PRO A 411 29.31 6.59 -8.05
CA PRO A 411 28.57 7.08 -6.90
C PRO A 411 27.07 6.83 -7.03
N PHE A 412 26.47 6.44 -5.91
CA PHE A 412 25.03 6.37 -5.69
C PHE A 412 24.68 7.05 -4.36
N ASP A 413 23.45 7.52 -4.27
CA ASP A 413 22.85 8.08 -3.07
C ASP A 413 21.74 7.16 -2.56
N ILE A 414 21.70 6.92 -1.26
CA ILE A 414 20.49 6.43 -0.56
C ILE A 414 19.87 7.61 0.19
N THR A 415 18.59 7.85 -0.06
CA THR A 415 17.83 8.96 0.55
C THR A 415 16.54 8.46 1.20
N LEU A 416 16.15 9.12 2.28
CA LEU A 416 14.78 9.03 2.80
C LEU A 416 13.88 9.88 1.89
N ASP A 417 12.92 9.26 1.22
CA ASP A 417 11.98 9.95 0.33
C ASP A 417 10.88 10.62 1.16
N HIS A 418 10.13 9.79 1.89
CA HIS A 418 9.13 10.20 2.86
C HIS A 418 8.91 9.07 3.88
N ASN A 419 8.10 9.36 4.89
CA ASN A 419 7.68 8.38 5.88
C ASN A 419 6.30 8.72 6.43
N ASP A 420 5.66 7.71 7.02
CA ASP A 420 4.48 7.95 7.83
C ASP A 420 4.85 8.70 9.11
N THR A 421 3.91 9.49 9.64
CA THR A 421 4.12 10.36 10.81
C THR A 421 4.60 9.61 12.06
N PHE A 422 4.34 8.30 12.13
CA PHE A 422 4.91 7.44 13.18
C PHE A 422 6.43 7.50 13.25
N PHE A 423 7.10 7.68 12.11
CA PHE A 423 8.55 7.79 12.04
C PHE A 423 9.06 9.19 12.29
N ASP A 424 8.23 10.25 12.36
CA ASP A 424 8.68 11.65 12.54
C ASP A 424 9.62 11.83 13.74
N SER A 425 9.31 11.18 14.85
CA SER A 425 10.07 11.22 16.10
C SER A 425 11.19 10.18 16.20
N LYS A 426 11.37 9.30 15.21
CA LYS A 426 12.32 8.18 15.23
C LYS A 426 13.47 8.44 14.27
N ASP A 427 14.70 8.26 14.73
CA ASP A 427 15.85 8.29 13.83
C ASP A 427 15.87 7.04 12.93
N ILE A 428 16.40 7.18 11.73
CA ILE A 428 16.59 6.08 10.77
C ILE A 428 18.05 6.12 10.32
N PHE A 429 18.85 5.22 10.88
CA PHE A 429 20.27 5.11 10.58
C PHE A 429 20.52 4.03 9.53
N LEU A 430 21.30 4.37 8.51
CA LEU A 430 21.90 3.42 7.59
C LEU A 430 23.32 3.10 8.06
N GLN A 431 23.60 1.83 8.33
CA GLN A 431 24.95 1.32 8.56
C GLN A 431 25.52 0.72 7.27
N ASP A 432 26.65 1.23 6.81
CA ASP A 432 27.47 0.64 5.74
C ASP A 432 28.54 -0.27 6.36
N LEU A 433 28.29 -1.57 6.33
CA LEU A 433 29.18 -2.60 6.88
C LEU A 433 30.50 -2.72 6.11
N THR A 434 30.60 -2.19 4.90
CA THR A 434 31.86 -2.19 4.13
C THR A 434 32.82 -1.12 4.64
N THR A 435 32.30 0.05 5.02
CA THR A 435 33.13 1.19 5.48
C THR A 435 33.10 1.38 7.00
N GLY A 436 32.17 0.74 7.69
CA GLY A 436 31.88 0.98 9.12
C GLY A 436 31.12 2.29 9.38
N THR A 437 30.65 2.97 8.33
CA THR A 437 29.97 4.27 8.46
C THR A 437 28.53 4.09 8.94
N VAL A 438 28.08 4.99 9.81
CA VAL A 438 26.67 5.09 10.22
C VAL A 438 26.18 6.48 9.88
N HIS A 439 25.07 6.56 9.15
CA HIS A 439 24.50 7.81 8.66
C HIS A 439 23.02 7.91 9.01
N ASN A 440 22.58 9.04 9.60
CA ASN A 440 21.15 9.27 9.83
C ASN A 440 20.51 9.82 8.54
N LEU A 441 19.65 9.01 7.91
CA LEU A 441 19.00 9.34 6.64
C LEU A 441 18.06 10.55 6.73
N LYS A 442 17.66 10.97 7.94
CA LYS A 442 16.91 12.21 8.16
C LYS A 442 17.74 13.48 8.02
N THR A 443 19.07 13.38 8.07
CA THR A 443 19.97 14.53 7.97
C THR A 443 20.39 14.84 6.53
N GLY A 444 20.09 13.93 5.58
CA GLY A 444 20.44 14.08 4.17
C GLY A 444 20.80 12.74 3.50
N PRO A 445 21.18 12.77 2.22
CA PRO A 445 21.61 11.57 1.47
C PRO A 445 22.84 10.91 2.08
N TYR A 446 22.92 9.58 2.00
CA TYR A 446 24.16 8.83 2.16
C TYR A 446 24.75 8.51 0.79
N THR A 447 25.86 9.16 0.44
CA THR A 447 26.57 8.93 -0.83
C THR A 447 27.64 7.86 -0.67
N PHE A 448 27.70 6.91 -1.60
CA PHE A 448 28.70 5.86 -1.60
C PHE A 448 29.12 5.45 -3.01
N ASN A 449 30.33 4.90 -3.13
CA ASN A 449 30.80 4.30 -4.39
C ASN A 449 30.53 2.78 -4.41
N THR A 450 30.24 2.26 -5.60
CA THR A 450 30.02 0.83 -5.84
C THR A 450 30.68 0.36 -7.13
N ALA A 451 31.03 -0.92 -7.15
CA ALA A 451 31.36 -1.65 -8.38
C ALA A 451 30.08 -2.30 -8.97
N ILE A 452 30.22 -2.87 -10.17
CA ILE A 452 29.18 -3.72 -10.78
C ILE A 452 29.06 -5.01 -9.96
N GLY A 453 27.82 -5.40 -9.64
CA GLY A 453 27.56 -6.64 -8.92
C GLY A 453 26.31 -6.58 -8.05
N THR A 454 26.19 -7.56 -7.16
CA THR A 454 25.11 -7.69 -6.17
C THR A 454 25.68 -7.66 -4.77
N PHE A 455 25.10 -6.85 -3.90
CA PHE A 455 25.60 -6.57 -2.55
C PHE A 455 24.45 -6.70 -1.54
N ASN A 456 24.27 -7.91 -0.99
CA ASN A 456 23.19 -8.24 -0.04
C ASN A 456 23.61 -8.17 1.44
N SER A 457 24.83 -7.73 1.73
CA SER A 457 25.39 -7.73 3.09
C SER A 457 26.12 -6.43 3.42
N ARG A 458 25.85 -5.36 2.66
CA ARG A 458 26.50 -4.07 2.82
C ARG A 458 25.72 -3.14 3.75
N PHE A 459 24.41 -3.13 3.66
CA PHE A 459 23.58 -2.11 4.29
C PHE A 459 22.58 -2.69 5.28
N VAL A 460 22.47 -2.05 6.44
CA VAL A 460 21.48 -2.39 7.48
C VAL A 460 20.86 -1.10 8.02
N ILE A 461 19.54 -1.10 8.19
CA ILE A 461 18.82 -0.01 8.86
C ILE A 461 18.73 -0.30 10.36
N HIS A 462 18.93 0.75 11.16
CA HIS A 462 18.75 0.76 12.61
C HIS A 462 17.92 1.98 13.04
N TYR A 463 17.18 1.86 14.14
CA TYR A 463 16.46 2.99 14.75
C TYR A 463 17.18 3.62 15.95
N VAL A 464 18.31 3.04 16.34
CA VAL A 464 19.29 3.60 17.28
C VAL A 464 20.63 3.61 16.58
N ASN A 465 21.45 4.64 16.82
CA ASN A 465 22.79 4.68 16.24
C ASN A 465 23.59 3.47 16.76
N PRO A 466 23.98 2.49 15.93
CA PRO A 466 24.63 1.28 16.42
C PRO A 466 26.02 1.52 17.05
N LEU A 467 26.65 2.68 16.80
CA LEU A 467 27.90 3.08 17.46
C LEU A 467 27.68 3.67 18.86
N LEU A 468 26.48 4.18 19.13
CA LEU A 468 26.07 4.74 20.44
C LEU A 468 25.10 3.81 21.18
N SER A 469 24.50 2.88 20.45
CA SER A 469 23.73 1.77 20.96
C SER A 469 24.71 0.97 21.79
N ASN A 470 24.57 1.12 23.10
CA ASN A 470 25.10 0.17 24.03
C ASN A 470 24.39 -1.18 23.79
N GLU A 471 24.85 -1.91 22.78
CA GLU A 471 25.42 -3.21 23.08
C GLU A 471 26.70 -2.92 23.93
N ALA A 472 26.61 -2.32 25.13
CA ALA A 472 26.47 -3.15 26.32
C ALA A 472 26.22 -4.61 25.92
N HIS A 473 27.29 -5.25 25.45
CA HIS A 473 27.55 -6.67 25.67
C HIS A 473 26.77 -7.04 26.92
N VAL A 474 25.72 -7.83 26.73
CA VAL A 474 24.98 -8.43 27.83
C VAL A 474 26.03 -8.89 28.82
N LEU A 475 26.02 -8.25 29.98
CA LEU A 475 26.91 -8.53 31.09
C LEU A 475 26.68 -9.99 31.44
N ASP A 476 27.49 -10.89 30.86
CA ASP A 476 27.72 -12.14 31.54
C ASP A 476 28.67 -11.79 32.69
N THR A 477 28.09 -11.31 33.80
CA THR A 477 28.81 -11.04 35.05
C THR A 477 29.59 -12.26 35.56
N ASN A 478 29.40 -13.44 34.95
CA ASN A 478 30.16 -14.65 35.22
C ASN A 478 31.55 -14.68 34.53
N THR A 479 31.84 -13.76 33.60
CA THR A 479 33.14 -13.67 32.92
C THR A 479 34.24 -12.99 33.75
N VAL A 480 33.86 -12.32 34.83
CA VAL A 480 34.78 -11.77 35.84
C VAL A 480 34.43 -12.37 37.19
N ALA A 481 35.37 -13.10 37.79
CA ALA A 481 35.27 -13.63 39.13
C ALA A 481 36.17 -12.82 40.07
N ALA A 482 35.70 -12.58 41.30
CA ALA A 482 36.53 -12.05 42.38
C ALA A 482 36.26 -12.89 43.64
N SER A 483 37.33 -13.34 44.28
CA SER A 483 37.25 -14.14 45.51
C SER A 483 38.25 -13.63 46.52
N ALA A 484 37.93 -13.81 47.81
CA ALA A 484 38.84 -13.53 48.90
C ALA A 484 39.05 -14.79 49.73
N LYS A 485 40.31 -15.13 49.99
CA LYS A 485 40.71 -16.24 50.87
C LYS A 485 42.02 -15.88 51.57
N ASN A 486 42.07 -16.06 52.88
CA ASN A 486 43.26 -15.78 53.71
C ASN A 486 43.82 -14.34 53.52
N ASN A 487 42.95 -13.32 53.45
CA ASN A 487 43.28 -11.92 53.15
C ASN A 487 43.92 -11.66 51.77
N VAL A 488 43.80 -12.59 50.83
CA VAL A 488 44.24 -12.41 49.45
C VAL A 488 43.01 -12.34 48.56
N ILE A 489 42.91 -11.26 47.79
CA ILE A 489 41.84 -11.08 46.80
C ILE A 489 42.39 -11.48 45.43
N THR A 490 41.74 -12.45 44.79
CA THR A 490 42.05 -12.87 43.42
C THR A 490 40.93 -12.44 42.50
N ILE A 491 41.30 -11.76 41.41
CA ILE A 491 40.39 -11.28 40.37
C ILE A 491 40.80 -11.96 39.07
N GLU A 492 39.85 -12.58 38.39
CA GLU A 492 40.04 -13.29 37.14
C GLU A 492 39.01 -12.84 36.12
N SER A 493 39.46 -12.58 34.89
CA SER A 493 38.60 -12.40 33.73
C SER A 493 38.94 -13.41 32.64
N THR A 494 37.92 -14.12 32.17
CA THR A 494 38.08 -15.23 31.21
C THR A 494 38.17 -14.75 29.76
N LEU A 495 37.65 -13.57 29.43
CA LEU A 495 37.53 -13.09 28.04
C LEU A 495 38.31 -11.81 27.75
N VAL A 496 38.31 -10.84 28.66
CA VAL A 496 38.85 -9.50 28.41
C VAL A 496 39.87 -9.15 29.49
N LYS A 497 41.00 -8.58 29.09
CA LYS A 497 42.05 -8.21 30.05
C LYS A 497 41.58 -7.10 30.98
N ILE A 498 42.07 -7.17 32.21
CA ILE A 498 41.84 -6.18 33.25
C ILE A 498 42.71 -4.96 32.93
N LYS A 499 42.10 -3.78 32.96
CA LYS A 499 42.72 -2.47 32.74
C LYS A 499 43.02 -1.73 34.05
N SER A 500 42.11 -1.77 35.02
CA SER A 500 42.32 -1.22 36.36
C SER A 500 41.43 -1.88 37.41
N ILE A 501 41.83 -1.78 38.68
CA ILE A 501 41.07 -2.27 39.83
C ILE A 501 41.10 -1.21 40.93
N GLU A 502 39.93 -0.93 41.50
CA GLU A 502 39.73 -0.10 42.68
C GLU A 502 38.99 -0.92 43.75
N VAL A 503 39.41 -0.84 45.01
CA VAL A 503 38.76 -1.51 46.14
C VAL A 503 38.28 -0.47 47.14
N TYR A 504 37.01 -0.58 47.54
CA TYR A 504 36.37 0.33 48.49
C TYR A 504 35.84 -0.43 49.70
N ASP A 505 35.78 0.22 50.86
CA ASP A 505 34.94 -0.23 51.97
C ASP A 505 33.47 0.20 51.80
N LEU A 506 32.60 -0.24 52.71
CA LEU A 506 31.17 0.10 52.69
C LEU A 506 30.87 1.58 52.92
N LEU A 507 31.83 2.36 53.44
CA LEU A 507 31.72 3.81 53.62
C LEU A 507 32.20 4.57 52.37
N GLY A 508 32.61 3.86 51.32
CA GLY A 508 33.10 4.45 50.07
C GLY A 508 34.55 4.93 50.13
N ARG A 509 35.32 4.58 51.18
CA ARG A 509 36.75 4.93 51.24
C ARG A 509 37.55 4.01 50.32
N LEU A 510 38.39 4.59 49.47
CA LEU A 510 39.32 3.86 48.60
C LEU A 510 40.42 3.23 49.44
N LEU A 511 40.55 1.90 49.34
CA LEU A 511 41.52 1.10 50.10
C LEU A 511 42.68 0.60 49.23
N PHE A 512 42.45 0.45 47.93
CA PHE A 512 43.45 -0.01 46.97
C PHE A 512 43.09 0.47 45.57
N GLU A 513 44.12 0.84 44.80
CA GLU A 513 43.99 1.21 43.40
C GLU A 513 45.20 0.69 42.64
N THR A 514 44.96 0.15 41.45
CA THR A 514 45.99 -0.18 40.48
C THR A 514 45.48 0.06 39.06
N ASN A 515 46.34 0.60 38.21
CA ASN A 515 46.01 1.08 36.88
C ASN A 515 46.98 0.51 35.84
N ASN A 516 46.65 0.67 34.55
CA ASN A 516 47.47 0.23 33.41
C ASN A 516 47.80 -1.27 33.44
N LEU A 517 46.84 -2.08 33.90
CA LEU A 517 46.94 -3.54 33.82
C LEU A 517 46.66 -4.00 32.37
N ASN A 518 47.22 -5.15 32.01
CA ASN A 518 47.03 -5.79 30.70
C ASN A 518 47.12 -7.32 30.87
N GLN A 519 46.33 -7.86 31.79
CA GLN A 519 46.36 -9.28 32.18
C GLN A 519 44.97 -9.79 32.58
N ASN A 520 44.77 -11.10 32.46
CA ASN A 520 43.50 -11.76 32.77
C ASN A 520 43.33 -12.09 34.26
N GLN A 521 44.40 -12.06 35.05
CA GLN A 521 44.35 -12.36 36.48
C GLN A 521 45.14 -11.30 37.25
N TYR A 522 44.62 -10.89 38.40
CA TYR A 522 45.33 -10.01 39.34
C TYR A 522 45.12 -10.48 40.77
N VAL A 523 46.18 -10.43 41.57
CA VAL A 523 46.18 -10.85 42.97
C VAL A 523 46.57 -9.67 43.85
N ILE A 524 45.71 -9.33 44.80
CA ILE A 524 45.95 -8.30 45.82
C ILE A 524 46.32 -9.02 47.12
N SER A 525 47.59 -8.92 47.51
CA SER A 525 48.15 -9.55 48.72
C SER A 525 48.43 -8.57 49.87
N THR A 526 48.30 -7.26 49.61
CA THR A 526 48.73 -6.19 50.54
C THR A 526 47.57 -5.42 51.19
N LEU A 527 46.32 -5.84 50.99
CA LEU A 527 45.17 -5.11 51.50
C LEU A 527 45.10 -5.19 53.03
N THR A 528 45.14 -4.04 53.72
CA THR A 528 45.12 -3.97 55.19
C THR A 528 43.73 -4.26 55.79
N ALA A 529 42.67 -4.14 54.97
CA ALA A 529 41.29 -4.38 55.36
C ALA A 529 41.02 -5.87 55.64
N LYS A 530 40.79 -6.24 56.90
CA LYS A 530 40.48 -7.62 57.33
C LYS A 530 39.06 -7.71 57.90
N ASN A 531 38.37 -8.82 57.65
CA ASN A 531 37.04 -9.13 58.16
C ASN A 531 36.00 -8.04 57.89
N GLN A 532 36.05 -7.42 56.70
CA GLN A 532 35.02 -6.46 56.28
C GLN A 532 34.56 -6.71 54.84
N ALA A 533 33.33 -6.28 54.56
CA ALA A 533 32.79 -6.32 53.20
C ALA A 533 33.44 -5.22 52.35
N LEU A 534 33.80 -5.58 51.13
CA LEU A 534 34.47 -4.72 50.16
C LEU A 534 33.67 -4.65 48.86
N ALA A 535 33.77 -3.52 48.17
CA ALA A 535 33.35 -3.38 46.79
C ALA A 535 34.59 -3.28 45.90
N VAL A 536 34.77 -4.26 45.03
CA VAL A 536 35.88 -4.30 44.07
C VAL A 536 35.35 -3.89 42.70
N LYS A 537 35.79 -2.73 42.23
CA LYS A 537 35.45 -2.17 40.92
C LYS A 537 36.58 -2.48 39.94
N ILE A 538 36.27 -3.26 38.92
CA ILE A 538 37.22 -3.75 37.91
C ILE A 538 36.88 -3.12 36.57
N LYS A 539 37.81 -2.40 35.96
CA LYS A 539 37.68 -1.88 34.60
C LYS A 539 38.45 -2.78 33.64
N LEU A 540 37.83 -3.13 32.51
CA LEU A 540 38.40 -3.98 31.47
C LEU A 540 38.94 -3.14 30.30
N GLU A 541 39.76 -3.73 29.42
CA GLU A 541 40.35 -3.02 28.26
C GLU A 541 39.29 -2.48 27.28
N ASN A 542 38.15 -3.16 27.16
CA ASN A 542 36.97 -2.70 26.41
C ASN A 542 36.18 -1.57 27.13
N ASN A 543 36.75 -0.96 28.17
CA ASN A 543 36.18 0.09 29.02
C ASN A 543 34.95 -0.30 29.86
N GLN A 544 34.55 -1.58 29.87
CA GLN A 544 33.50 -2.06 30.77
C GLN A 544 33.95 -2.02 32.23
N THR A 545 32.99 -1.83 33.15
CA THR A 545 33.24 -1.83 34.60
C THR A 545 32.37 -2.88 35.28
N VAL A 546 32.98 -3.78 36.05
CA VAL A 546 32.30 -4.80 36.85
C VAL A 546 32.53 -4.50 38.33
N ILE A 547 31.48 -4.59 39.15
CA ILE A 547 31.60 -4.43 40.60
C ILE A 547 31.31 -5.78 41.27
N LYS A 548 32.24 -6.26 42.10
CA LYS A 548 32.05 -7.47 42.92
C LYS A 548 32.07 -7.09 44.39
N LYS A 549 31.02 -7.53 45.10
CA LYS A 549 30.99 -7.44 46.56
C LYS A 549 31.56 -8.73 47.13
N LEU A 550 32.55 -8.61 48.01
CA LEU A 550 33.19 -9.77 48.63
C LEU A 550 33.51 -9.48 50.09
N MET A 551 33.62 -10.55 50.87
CA MET A 551 33.99 -10.51 52.28
C MET A 551 35.48 -10.88 52.35
N ASN A 552 36.33 -9.94 52.76
CA ASN A 552 37.79 -10.18 52.86
C ASN A 552 38.22 -10.58 54.26
#